data_AF-A0A564U0B6-F1
#
_entry.id   AF-A0A564U0B6-F1
#
_cell.length_a   1.000
_cell.length_b   1.000
_cell.length_c   1.000
_cell.angle_alpha   90.00
_cell.angle_beta   90.00
_cell.angle_gamma   90.00
#
_symmetry.space_group_name_H-M   'P 1'
#
loop_
_entity.id
_entity.type
_entity.pdbx_description
1 polymer ?
#
loop_
_entity_poly.entity_id
_entity_poly.type
_entity_poly.pdbx_seq_one_letter_code
_entity_poly.pdbx_strand_id
1 'polypeptide(L)' 'MDKIWANRLIAGTKTWAEMPARRHAGVKAELAKRVAEDEITAEQYKEITGEDYNE' A
#
# COMPACT_ATOMS: atom_id res chain seq x y z
N MET A 1 -5.39 0.94 11.83
CA MET A 1 -3.99 0.44 11.84
C MET A 1 -3.46 0.24 10.43
N ASP A 2 -4.29 -0.20 9.47
CA ASP A 2 -3.86 -0.40 8.09
C ASP A 2 -3.48 0.92 7.40
N LYS A 3 -4.20 2.02 7.69
CA LYS A 3 -3.79 3.38 7.31
C LYS A 3 -2.39 3.78 7.79
N ILE A 4 -2.01 3.35 9.00
CA ILE A 4 -0.68 3.64 9.54
C ILE A 4 0.38 2.85 8.76
N TRP A 5 0.11 1.59 8.45
CA TRP A 5 1.00 0.79 7.59
C TRP A 5 1.12 1.39 6.19
N ALA A 6 0.01 1.75 5.54
CA ALA A 6 0.01 2.42 4.25
C ALA A 6 0.86 3.71 4.28
N ASN A 7 0.68 4.57 5.29
CA ASN A 7 1.51 5.77 5.46
C ASN A 7 3.00 5.44 5.58
N ARG A 8 3.36 4.40 6.35
CA ARG A 8 4.76 4.04 6.56
C ARG A 8 5.41 3.43 5.32
N LEU A 9 4.64 2.69 4.52
CA LEU A 9 5.07 2.13 3.24
C LEU A 9 5.30 3.24 2.21
N ILE A 10 4.34 4.16 2.07
CA ILE A 10 4.44 5.32 1.17
C ILE A 10 5.64 6.20 1.56
N ALA A 11 5.85 6.41 2.86
CA ALA A 11 6.98 7.18 3.38
C ALA A 11 8.33 6.42 3.35
N GLY A 12 8.36 5.15 2.94
CA GLY A 12 9.58 4.33 2.90
C GLY A 12 10.19 4.00 4.27
N THR A 13 9.49 4.30 5.38
CA THR A 13 9.97 4.01 6.75
C THR A 13 9.77 2.56 7.18
N LYS A 14 8.98 1.82 6.39
CA LYS A 14 8.73 0.38 6.49
C LYS A 14 8.58 -0.20 5.08
N THR A 15 8.87 -1.48 4.95
CA THR A 15 8.74 -2.25 3.72
C THR A 15 7.60 -3.25 3.81
N TRP A 16 7.09 -3.70 2.66
CA TRP A 16 6.01 -4.69 2.58
C TRP A 16 6.36 -6.00 3.29
N ALA A 17 7.61 -6.45 3.18
CA ALA A 17 8.10 -7.68 3.79
C ALA A 17 8.11 -7.64 5.34
N GLU A 18 8.19 -6.46 5.95
CA GLU A 18 8.11 -6.30 7.41
C GLU A 18 6.68 -6.41 7.94
N MET A 19 5.68 -6.30 7.06
CA MET A 19 4.28 -6.32 7.45
C MET A 19 3.80 -7.74 7.72
N PRO A 20 3.04 -8.00 8.81
CA PRO A 20 2.41 -9.29 9.02
C PRO A 20 1.42 -9.62 7.90
N ALA A 21 1.51 -10.83 7.33
CA ALA A 21 0.67 -11.30 6.22
C ALA A 21 -0.83 -11.07 6.43
N ARG A 22 -1.33 -11.24 7.67
CA ARG A 22 -2.74 -11.00 8.03
C ARG A 22 -3.24 -9.57 7.73
N ARG A 23 -2.34 -8.60 7.56
CA ARG A 23 -2.66 -7.19 7.26
C ARG A 23 -2.64 -6.88 5.77
N HIS A 24 -2.09 -7.75 4.93
CA HIS A 24 -1.88 -7.47 3.50
C HIS A 24 -3.17 -7.03 2.82
N ALA A 25 -4.27 -7.76 3.03
CA ALA A 25 -5.56 -7.43 2.42
C ALA A 25 -6.07 -6.04 2.81
N GLY A 26 -6.04 -5.70 4.11
CA GLY A 26 -6.52 -4.40 4.59
C GLY A 26 -5.65 -3.22 4.14
N VAL A 27 -4.33 -3.40 4.13
CA VAL A 27 -3.39 -2.36 3.67
C VAL A 27 -3.45 -2.19 2.17
N LYS A 28 -3.61 -3.29 1.42
CA LYS A 28 -3.81 -3.24 -0.04
C LYS A 28 -5.07 -2.45 -0.41
N ALA A 29 -6.19 -2.70 0.28
CA ALA A 29 -7.43 -1.96 0.07
C ALA A 29 -7.27 -0.45 0.36
N GLU A 30 -6.54 -0.09 1.41
CA GLU A 30 -6.23 1.32 1.70
C GLU A 30 -5.32 1.94 0.62
N LEU A 31 -4.28 1.24 0.17
CA LEU A 31 -3.42 1.74 -0.92
C LEU A 31 -4.20 1.90 -2.23
N ALA A 32 -5.08 0.95 -2.56
CA ALA A 32 -5.95 1.02 -3.73
C ALA A 32 -6.90 2.24 -3.67
N LYS A 33 -7.49 2.50 -2.50
CA LYS A 33 -8.30 3.70 -2.27
C LYS A 33 -7.50 4.99 -2.54
N ARG A 34 -6.23 5.03 -2.14
CA ARG A 34 -5.34 6.18 -2.35
C ARG A 34 -4.90 6.36 -3.79
N VAL A 35 -4.79 5.28 -4.56
CA VAL A 35 -4.63 5.39 -6.02
C VAL A 35 -5.87 6.05 -6.63
N ALA A 36 -7.07 5.60 -6.25
CA ALA A 36 -8.33 6.18 -6.73
C ALA A 36 -8.58 7.64 -6.28
N GLU A 37 -7.92 8.07 -5.20
CA GLU A 37 -7.97 9.45 -4.69
C GLU A 37 -6.78 10.31 -5.18
N ASP A 38 -5.98 9.80 -6.13
CA ASP A 38 -4.76 10.45 -6.67
C ASP A 38 -3.70 10.82 -5.61
N GLU A 39 -3.76 10.22 -4.42
CA GLU A 39 -2.76 10.44 -3.36
C GLU A 39 -1.43 9.72 -3.64
N ILE A 40 -1.49 8.61 -4.38
CA ILE A 40 -0.32 7.85 -4.87
C ILE A 40 -0.59 7.37 -6.29
N THR A 41 0.46 7.10 -7.05
CA THR A 41 0.30 6.55 -8.41
C THR A 41 0.12 5.02 -8.38
N ALA A 42 -0.46 4.47 -9.44
CA ALA A 42 -0.51 3.01 -9.65
C ALA A 42 0.90 2.37 -9.69
N GLU A 43 1.90 3.11 -10.20
CA GLU A 43 3.30 2.68 -10.19
C GLU A 43 3.86 2.58 -8.76
N GLN A 44 3.56 3.57 -7.91
CA GLN A 44 3.97 3.54 -6.51
C GLN A 44 3.28 2.42 -5.73
N TYR A 45 2.00 2.14 -6.02
CA TYR A 45 1.31 0.97 -5.50
C TYR A 45 2.04 -0.33 -5.87
N LYS A 46 2.46 -0.47 -7.14
CA LYS A 46 3.20 -1.64 -7.61
C LYS A 46 4.58 -1.75 -6.97
N GLU A 47 5.28 -0.64 -6.79
CA GLU A 47 6.56 -0.62 -6.09
C GLU A 47 6.43 -1.10 -4.63
N ILE A 48 5.37 -0.64 -3.94
CA ILE A 48 5.12 -1.02 -2.54
C ILE A 48 4.70 -2.49 -2.43
N THR A 49 3.75 -2.93 -3.24
CA THR A 49 3.09 -4.25 -3.07
C THR A 49 3.71 -5.36 -3.89
N GLY A 50 4.47 -5.03 -4.94
CA GLY A 50 4.93 -5.95 -5.97
C GLY A 50 3.85 -6.38 -6.96
N GLU A 51 2.63 -5.83 -6.88
CA GLU A 51 1.49 -6.24 -7.68
C GLU A 51 0.96 -5.08 -8.52
N ASP A 52 0.50 -5.37 -9.73
CA ASP A 52 -0.19 -4.40 -10.57
C ASP A 52 -1.49 -3.95 -9.89
N TYR A 53 -1.78 -2.64 -9.97
CA TYR A 53 -3.05 -2.09 -9.54
C TYR A 53 -4.14 -2.52 -10.54
N ASN A 54 -5.08 -3.32 -10.08
CA ASN A 54 -6.32 -3.62 -10.79
C ASN A 54 -7.46 -2.92 -10.06
N GLU A 55 -8.09 -1.96 -10.72
CA GLU A 55 -9.26 -1.22 -10.25
C GLU A 55 -10.45 -2.13 -9.93
#